data_AF-L5K222-F1
#
_entry.id   AF-L5K222-F1
#
_cell.length_a   1.000
_cell.length_b   1.000
_cell.length_c   1.000
_cell.angle_alpha   90.00
_cell.angle_beta   90.00
_cell.angle_gamma   90.00
#
_symmetry.space_group_name_H-M   'P 1'
#
loop_
_entity.id
_entity.type
_entity.pdbx_description
1 polymer ?
#
loop_
_entity_poly.entity_id
_entity_poly.type
_entity_poly.pdbx_seq_one_letter_code
_entity_poly.pdbx_strand_id
1 'polypeptide(L)'
;MENANVLAHYASICQQNGIVPIVEPEILPSEKEASINLNAINKCPLLKPSALTFPYGRALQASALKTWGGKENLKAAQDDYVKGALANNLACQGKYTPSGQAGAAASQSLFSSNHAY
;
A
#
# COMPACT_ATOMS: atom_id res chain seq x y z
N MET A 1 1.42 -13.34 18.72
CA MET A 1 0.18 -14.15 18.72
C MET A 1 -1.06 -13.27 18.87
N GLU A 2 -1.01 -12.23 19.71
CA GLU A 2 -2.16 -11.35 19.97
C GLU A 2 -2.78 -10.72 18.70
N ASN A 3 -1.98 -10.07 17.85
CA ASN A 3 -2.49 -9.45 16.62
C ASN A 3 -3.19 -10.45 15.68
N ALA A 4 -2.69 -11.69 15.60
CA ALA A 4 -3.29 -12.72 14.76
C ALA A 4 -4.67 -13.15 15.29
N ASN A 5 -4.80 -13.27 16.61
CA ASN A 5 -6.08 -13.63 17.24
C ASN A 5 -7.13 -12.51 17.08
N VAL A 6 -6.72 -11.25 17.26
CA VAL A 6 -7.63 -10.09 17.08
C VAL A 6 -8.14 -10.01 15.64
N LEU A 7 -7.25 -10.16 14.66
CA LEU A 7 -7.63 -10.15 13.24
C LEU A 7 -8.56 -11.31 12.86
N ALA A 8 -8.36 -12.49 13.45
CA ALA A 8 -9.23 -13.65 13.24
C ALA A 8 -10.64 -13.42 13.81
N HIS A 9 -10.74 -12.82 15.01
CA HIS A 9 -12.03 -12.44 15.60
C HIS A 9 -12.78 -11.41 14.76
N TYR A 10 -12.09 -10.36 14.29
CA TYR A 10 -12.66 -9.36 13.38
C TYR A 10 -13.20 -10.00 12.10
N ALA A 11 -12.40 -10.85 11.46
CA ALA A 11 -12.80 -11.51 10.21
C ALA A 11 -14.06 -12.37 10.38
N SER A 12 -14.17 -13.08 11.51
CA SER A 12 -15.34 -13.90 11.84
C SER A 12 -16.61 -13.05 11.97
N ILE A 13 -16.54 -11.90 12.65
CA ILE A 13 -17.69 -10.99 12.82
C ILE A 13 -18.12 -10.39 11.48
N CYS A 14 -17.18 -9.95 10.62
CA CYS A 14 -17.50 -9.43 9.29
C CYS A 14 -18.27 -10.47 8.47
N GLN A 15 -17.78 -11.71 8.42
CA GLN A 15 -18.41 -12.80 7.67
C GLN A 15 -19.82 -13.12 8.18
N GLN A 16 -20.03 -13.11 9.50
CA GLN A 16 -21.37 -13.32 10.10
C GLN A 16 -22.39 -12.26 9.69
N ASN A 17 -21.93 -11.07 9.29
CA ASN A 17 -22.79 -9.95 8.88
C ASN A 17 -22.80 -9.73 7.35
N GLY A 18 -22.25 -10.67 6.57
CA GLY A 18 -22.20 -10.55 5.10
C GLY A 18 -21.21 -9.50 4.58
N ILE A 19 -20.24 -9.08 5.40
CA ILE A 19 -19.19 -8.12 5.05
C ILE A 19 -17.90 -8.90 4.74
N VAL A 20 -17.20 -8.52 3.66
CA VAL A 20 -15.90 -9.10 3.32
C VAL A 20 -14.81 -8.49 4.20
N PRO A 21 -14.12 -9.26 5.07
CA PRO A 21 -13.05 -8.72 5.89
C PRO A 21 -11.76 -8.53 5.09
N ILE A 22 -11.15 -7.36 5.22
CA ILE A 22 -9.77 -7.11 4.81
C ILE A 22 -8.91 -7.30 6.07
N VAL A 23 -8.05 -8.32 6.08
CA VAL A 23 -7.12 -8.62 7.17
C VAL A 23 -5.76 -8.07 6.82
N GLU A 24 -5.35 -6.99 7.48
CA GLU A 24 -4.13 -6.24 7.17
C GLU A 24 -3.13 -6.30 8.35
N PRO A 25 -2.31 -7.35 8.45
CA PRO A 25 -1.21 -7.38 9.41
C PRO A 25 -0.07 -6.49 8.87
N GLU A 26 -0.18 -5.19 9.16
CA GLU A 26 0.67 -4.19 8.53
C GLU A 26 2.13 -4.25 9.02
N ILE A 27 3.05 -4.39 8.08
CA ILE A 27 4.46 -4.01 8.22
C ILE A 27 4.67 -2.86 7.25
N LEU A 28 5.33 -1.78 7.68
CA LEU A 28 5.40 -0.50 6.97
C LEU A 28 6.67 -0.33 6.11
N PRO A 29 6.66 -0.69 4.82
CA PRO A 29 7.71 -0.31 3.86
C PRO A 29 7.50 1.14 3.36
N SER A 30 8.50 1.68 2.66
CA SER A 30 8.34 2.93 1.88
C SER A 30 7.41 2.74 0.66
N GLU A 31 6.85 3.83 0.10
CA GLU A 31 5.96 3.77 -1.10
C GLU A 31 6.65 3.05 -2.28
N LYS A 32 7.95 3.35 -2.48
CA LYS A 32 8.76 2.75 -3.54
C LYS A 32 8.97 1.25 -3.30
N GLU A 33 9.34 0.85 -2.09
CA GLU A 33 9.54 -0.56 -1.75
C GLU A 33 8.25 -1.36 -1.90
N ALA A 34 7.11 -0.80 -1.51
CA ALA A 34 5.80 -1.42 -1.67
C ALA A 34 5.49 -1.74 -3.15
N SER A 35 5.76 -0.81 -4.07
CA SER A 35 5.59 -1.02 -5.52
C SER A 35 6.57 -2.06 -6.07
N ILE A 36 7.85 -2.02 -5.67
CA ILE A 36 8.88 -2.96 -6.12
C ILE A 36 8.56 -4.39 -5.66
N ASN A 37 8.20 -4.55 -4.39
CA ASN A 37 7.92 -5.86 -3.79
C ASN A 37 6.68 -6.50 -4.42
N LEU A 38 5.59 -5.75 -4.61
CA LEU A 38 4.38 -6.26 -5.27
C LEU A 38 4.66 -6.71 -6.72
N ASN A 39 5.47 -5.95 -7.45
CA ASN A 39 5.87 -6.30 -8.81
C ASN A 39 6.72 -7.60 -8.83
N ALA A 40 7.63 -7.76 -7.88
CA ALA A 40 8.46 -8.97 -7.75
C ALA A 40 7.60 -10.20 -7.41
N ILE A 41 6.65 -10.06 -6.49
CA ILE A 41 5.66 -11.09 -6.13
C ILE A 41 4.87 -11.52 -7.38
N ASN A 42 4.36 -10.57 -8.15
CA ASN A 42 3.59 -10.88 -9.35
C ASN A 42 4.43 -11.49 -10.49
N LYS A 43 5.73 -11.17 -10.57
CA LYS A 43 6.70 -11.80 -11.49
C LYS A 43 7.16 -13.20 -11.07
N CYS A 44 6.90 -13.62 -9.83
CA CYS A 44 7.29 -14.95 -9.36
C CYS A 44 6.68 -16.05 -10.26
N PRO A 45 7.46 -17.02 -10.76
CA PRO A 45 6.98 -18.04 -11.70
C PRO A 45 6.15 -19.16 -11.04
N LEU A 46 5.85 -19.04 -9.74
CA LEU A 46 5.02 -19.99 -9.01
C LEU A 46 3.52 -19.76 -9.29
N LEU A 47 2.74 -20.83 -9.11
CA LEU A 47 1.29 -20.77 -9.22
C LEU A 47 0.73 -19.85 -8.11
N LYS A 48 -0.11 -18.89 -8.53
CA LYS A 48 -0.77 -17.92 -7.64
C LYS A 48 -2.27 -18.18 -7.70
N PRO A 49 -2.87 -18.90 -6.73
CA PRO A 49 -4.27 -19.32 -6.79
C PRO A 49 -5.27 -18.18 -6.56
N SER A 50 -4.79 -16.98 -6.23
CA SER A 50 -5.62 -15.80 -5.98
C SER A 50 -4.97 -14.56 -6.56
N ALA A 51 -5.76 -13.52 -6.83
CA ALA A 51 -5.26 -12.24 -7.29
C ALA A 51 -4.37 -11.59 -6.22
N LEU A 52 -3.16 -11.18 -6.61
CA LEU A 52 -2.21 -10.50 -5.72
C LEU A 52 -2.20 -9.01 -6.04
N THR A 53 -3.00 -8.26 -5.27
CA THR A 53 -3.21 -6.82 -5.44
C THR A 53 -2.88 -6.05 -4.17
N PHE A 54 -2.79 -4.72 -4.24
CA PHE A 54 -2.52 -3.85 -3.09
C PHE A 54 -3.79 -3.26 -2.48
N PRO A 55 -3.89 -3.24 -1.14
CA PRO A 55 -4.77 -2.36 -0.39
C PRO A 55 -3.96 -1.25 0.32
N TYR A 56 -3.07 -0.54 -0.39
CA TYR A 56 -2.17 0.42 0.24
C TYR A 56 -2.88 1.70 0.72
N GLY A 57 -2.83 1.96 2.03
CA GLY A 57 -3.18 3.26 2.63
C GLY A 57 -2.00 4.24 2.60
N ARG A 58 -1.12 4.16 3.61
CA ARG A 58 0.02 5.10 3.77
C ARG A 58 0.99 5.08 2.59
N ALA A 59 1.25 3.90 2.01
CA ALA A 59 2.15 3.75 0.87
C ALA A 59 1.61 4.36 -0.46
N LEU A 60 0.35 4.82 -0.48
CA LEU A 60 -0.27 5.48 -1.63
C LEU A 60 -0.48 6.99 -1.40
N GLN A 61 -0.63 7.40 -0.14
CA GLN A 61 -1.03 8.76 0.22
C GLN A 61 0.12 9.64 0.72
N ALA A 62 1.27 9.08 1.11
CA ALA A 62 2.30 9.84 1.80
C ALA A 62 2.88 11.00 0.95
N SER A 63 3.17 10.75 -0.32
CA SER A 63 3.61 11.82 -1.24
C SER A 63 2.52 12.88 -1.47
N ALA A 64 1.27 12.45 -1.68
CA ALA A 64 0.13 13.34 -1.91
C ALA A 64 -0.17 14.25 -0.71
N LEU A 65 -0.16 13.69 0.51
CA LEU A 65 -0.38 14.44 1.75
C LEU A 65 0.73 15.48 1.99
N LYS A 66 1.98 15.11 1.71
CA LYS A 66 3.13 16.02 1.82
C LYS A 66 3.03 17.19 0.85
N THR A 67 2.64 16.93 -0.41
CA THR A 67 2.46 17.96 -1.44
C THR A 67 1.25 18.86 -1.14
N TRP A 68 0.17 18.29 -0.60
CA TRP A 68 -1.02 19.04 -0.22
C TRP A 68 -0.75 20.00 0.93
N GLY A 69 -0.14 19.53 2.02
CA GLY A 69 0.25 20.34 3.18
C GLY A 69 -0.88 21.16 3.80
N GLY A 70 -2.15 20.82 3.54
CA GLY A 70 -3.33 21.56 3.98
C GLY A 70 -3.59 22.89 3.23
N LYS A 71 -3.01 23.10 2.03
CA LYS A 71 -3.10 24.35 1.26
C LYS A 71 -3.76 24.15 -0.12
N GLU A 72 -3.84 25.21 -0.93
CA GLU A 72 -4.44 25.25 -2.29
C GLU A 72 -3.75 24.36 -3.35
N ASN A 73 -2.72 23.57 -3.00
CA ASN A 73 -1.97 22.70 -3.90
C ASN A 73 -2.74 21.42 -4.32
N LEU A 74 -4.07 21.50 -4.43
CA LEU A 74 -4.95 20.36 -4.64
C LEU A 74 -4.57 19.56 -5.89
N LYS A 75 -4.29 20.25 -7.00
CA LYS A 75 -3.96 19.60 -8.27
C LYS A 75 -2.63 18.85 -8.21
N ALA A 76 -1.61 19.44 -7.61
CA ALA A 76 -0.30 18.80 -7.46
C ALA A 76 -0.38 17.56 -6.56
N ALA A 77 -1.14 17.62 -5.46
CA ALA A 77 -1.37 16.49 -4.57
C ALA A 77 -2.14 15.35 -5.26
N GLN A 78 -3.15 15.67 -6.06
CA GLN A 78 -3.88 14.70 -6.87
C GLN A 78 -2.96 14.03 -7.90
N ASP A 79 -2.10 14.79 -8.58
CA ASP A 79 -1.18 14.24 -9.56
C ASP A 79 -0.16 13.28 -8.91
N ASP A 80 0.29 13.57 -7.69
CA ASP A 80 1.17 12.66 -6.93
C ASP A 80 0.43 11.39 -6.49
N TYR A 81 -0.83 11.49 -6.06
CA TYR A 81 -1.66 10.32 -5.77
C TYR A 81 -1.85 9.43 -7.01
N VAL A 82 -2.15 10.04 -8.16
CA VAL A 82 -2.34 9.32 -9.44
C VAL A 82 -1.07 8.60 -9.85
N LYS A 83 0.12 9.20 -9.70
CA LYS A 83 1.40 8.52 -9.97
C LYS A 83 1.57 7.28 -9.11
N GLY A 84 1.29 7.36 -7.81
CA GLY A 84 1.34 6.22 -6.90
C GLY A 84 0.34 5.13 -7.28
N ALA A 85 -0.89 5.50 -7.61
CA ALA A 85 -1.94 4.56 -8.02
C ALA A 85 -1.58 3.82 -9.32
N LEU A 86 -1.01 4.53 -10.31
CA LEU A 86 -0.56 3.96 -11.57
C LEU A 86 0.63 3.01 -11.38
N ALA A 87 1.61 3.38 -10.55
CA ALA A 87 2.75 2.53 -10.21
C ALA A 87 2.29 1.20 -9.60
N ASN A 88 1.37 1.27 -8.63
CA ASN A 88 0.83 0.09 -7.96
C ASN A 88 -0.05 -0.76 -8.89
N ASN A 89 -0.84 -0.16 -9.78
CA ASN A 89 -1.62 -0.90 -10.80
C ASN A 89 -0.69 -1.68 -11.74
N LEU A 90 0.39 -1.07 -12.22
CA LEU A 90 1.40 -1.76 -13.02
C LEU A 90 2.10 -2.88 -12.23
N ALA A 91 2.32 -2.68 -10.93
CA ALA A 91 2.96 -3.67 -10.06
C ALA A 91 2.05 -4.90 -9.83
N CYS A 92 0.73 -4.75 -9.71
CA CYS A 92 -0.23 -5.87 -9.69
C CYS A 92 -0.12 -6.77 -10.92
N GLN A 93 0.29 -6.20 -12.05
CA GLN A 93 0.41 -6.92 -13.31
C GLN A 93 1.82 -7.47 -13.55
N GLY A 94 2.77 -7.21 -12.65
CA GLY A 94 4.19 -7.55 -12.88
C GLY A 94 4.84 -6.70 -13.98
N LYS A 95 4.27 -5.54 -14.32
CA LYS A 95 4.72 -4.66 -15.42
C LYS A 95 5.37 -3.37 -14.94
N TYR A 96 5.49 -3.16 -13.62
CA TYR A 96 6.10 -1.95 -13.09
C TYR A 96 7.61 -1.97 -13.35
N THR A 97 8.10 -0.89 -13.96
CA THR A 97 9.51 -0.57 -14.13
C THR A 97 9.81 0.70 -13.34
N PRO A 98 10.72 0.67 -12.35
CA PRO A 98 11.13 1.88 -11.65
C PRO A 98 11.99 2.73 -12.60
N SER A 99 11.40 3.72 -13.25
CA SER A 99 12.12 4.70 -14.08
C SER A 99 12.30 6.03 -13.32
N GLY A 100 13.54 6.41 -13.05
CA GLY A 100 13.91 7.69 -12.40
C GLY A 100 14.08 7.60 -10.87
N GLN A 101 14.75 8.60 -10.27
CA GLN A 101 14.74 8.77 -8.81
C GLN A 101 13.30 9.04 -8.35
N ALA A 102 12.75 8.13 -7.55
CA ALA A 102 11.54 8.40 -6.79
C ALA A 102 11.77 9.65 -5.92
N GLY A 103 10.78 10.54 -5.83
CA GLY A 103 10.87 11.72 -4.98
C GLY A 103 11.24 11.34 -3.54
N ALA A 104 11.94 12.23 -2.84
CA ALA A 104 12.46 11.94 -1.49
C ALA A 104 11.37 11.47 -0.50
N ALA A 105 10.12 11.90 -0.69
CA ALA A 105 8.97 11.46 0.10
C ALA A 105 8.61 9.97 -0.11
N ALA A 106 8.63 9.50 -1.36
CA ALA A 106 8.30 8.11 -1.71
C ALA A 106 9.37 7.10 -1.28
N SER A 107 10.58 7.57 -0.96
CA SER A 107 11.70 6.76 -0.49
C SER A 107 11.88 6.78 1.03
N GLN A 108 11.10 7.59 1.76
CA GLN A 108 11.15 7.64 3.21
C GLN A 108 10.41 6.44 3.81
N SER A 109 10.97 5.85 4.87
CA SER A 109 10.25 4.85 5.66
C SER A 109 9.01 5.48 6.28
N LEU A 110 7.88 4.77 6.16
CA LEU A 110 6.61 5.17 6.74
C LEU A 110 6.41 4.60 8.15
N PHE A 111 7.41 3.90 8.68
CA PHE A 111 7.39 3.35 10.03
C PHE A 111 7.45 4.47 11.08
N SER A 112 6.48 4.46 11.99
CA SER A 112 6.46 5.33 13.17
C SER A 112 6.30 4.47 14.41
N SER A 113 7.29 4.52 15.31
CA SER A 113 7.29 3.77 16.57
C SER A 113 6.19 4.17 17.56
N ASN A 114 5.47 5.28 17.29
CA ASN A 114 4.45 5.84 18.17
C ASN A 114 3.03 5.29 17.93
N HIS A 115 2.83 4.36 17.00
CA HIS A 115 1.56 3.65 16.89
C HIS A 115 1.55 2.50 17.90
N ALA A 116 1.20 2.81 19.14
CA ALA A 116 0.82 1.81 20.12
C ALA A 116 -0.56 1.26 19.71
N TYR A 117 -0.61 -0.03 19.37
CA TYR A 117 -1.86 -0.79 19.25
C TYR A 117 -2.31 -1.24 20.64
#